data_AF-A0A4T0CDZ1-F1
#
_entry.id   AF-A0A4T0CDZ1-F1
#
_cell.length_a   1.000
_cell.length_b   1.000
_cell.length_c   1.000
_cell.angle_alpha   90.00
_cell.angle_beta   90.00
_cell.angle_gamma   90.00
#
_symmetry.space_group_name_H-M   'P 1'
#
loop_
_entity.id
_entity.type
_entity.pdbx_description
1 polymer ?
#
loop_
_entity_poly.entity_id
_entity_poly.type
_entity_poly.pdbx_seq_one_letter_code
_entity_poly.pdbx_strand_id
1 'polypeptide(L)'
;MSTSTYDHVLFASAASVRLSLAWAFPGLPDLLSGRVELSTPVTGFKRLQEGLFLYNHGLSPYDGGVFHQAPLLLPLFSLLPDPARYPLVTVLLYTLVDLASAYALMQIFASGQSYASRFFTSSRESKRWSSSAVAAAHLFNPFVVLTCLARSTNVFGNLFILVSVLKACRGAAFGSAFALALASYMSLHPLLLLPPLAVLCYDSSIMRNKNASKDGRSSALVPFAARYTAVFAVAIAILFALSYALTGNWSFISSVYASRLLLPDLTPNVGLWWYFFIEIFDSFRNFFLGVFWLHMVSYSPALTIRLRDQPLAAVVLMCGIFAIFQPYANVGDAGFWLSLLSMYGHVHEREYYNLSLPLNSANLSSSSVSR
;
A
#
# COMPACT_ATOMS: atom_id res chain seq x y z
N MET A 1 -14.65 15.81 -11.75
CA MET A 1 -14.63 16.73 -10.60
C MET A 1 -13.44 17.63 -10.79
N SER A 2 -13.66 18.94 -10.91
CA SER A 2 -12.60 19.95 -11.04
C SER A 2 -11.81 20.00 -9.74
N THR A 3 -10.48 19.93 -9.82
CA THR A 3 -9.61 20.28 -8.69
C THR A 3 -9.81 21.75 -8.36
N SER A 4 -9.88 22.08 -7.07
CA SER A 4 -9.97 23.46 -6.61
C SER A 4 -8.61 24.15 -6.71
N THR A 5 -8.57 25.47 -6.83
CA THR A 5 -7.32 26.25 -6.74
C THR A 5 -6.53 25.92 -5.47
N TYR A 6 -7.23 25.67 -4.35
CA TYR A 6 -6.61 25.24 -3.09
C TYR A 6 -5.92 23.86 -3.18
N ASP A 7 -6.45 22.94 -4.00
CA ASP A 7 -5.82 21.64 -4.20
C ASP A 7 -4.50 21.80 -4.96
N HIS A 8 -4.45 22.69 -5.96
CA HIS A 8 -3.20 22.96 -6.69
C HIS A 8 -2.13 23.54 -5.77
N VAL A 9 -2.49 24.50 -4.89
CA VAL A 9 -1.56 25.06 -3.90
C VAL A 9 -1.10 24.00 -2.91
N LEU A 10 -2.00 23.13 -2.45
CA LEU A 10 -1.66 22.01 -1.56
C LEU A 10 -0.60 21.10 -2.18
N PHE A 11 -0.83 20.62 -3.40
CA PHE A 11 0.09 19.71 -4.08
C PHE A 11 1.42 20.40 -4.42
N ALA A 12 1.38 21.65 -4.88
CA ALA A 12 2.57 22.44 -5.15
C ALA A 12 3.41 22.63 -3.87
N SER A 13 2.79 22.98 -2.74
CA SER A 13 3.50 23.15 -1.47
C SER A 13 4.16 21.85 -0.99
N ALA A 14 3.49 20.71 -1.12
CA ALA A 14 4.04 19.41 -0.75
C ALA A 14 5.23 19.00 -1.65
N ALA A 15 5.18 19.33 -2.94
CA ALA A 15 6.28 19.14 -3.88
C ALA A 15 7.46 20.07 -3.54
N SER A 16 7.17 21.34 -3.29
CA SER A 16 8.16 22.34 -2.88
C SER A 16 8.89 21.92 -1.61
N VAL A 17 8.20 21.37 -0.60
CA VAL A 17 8.85 20.87 0.63
C VAL A 17 9.89 19.78 0.29
N ARG A 18 9.52 18.75 -0.48
CA ARG A 18 10.43 17.65 -0.83
C ARG A 18 11.64 18.14 -1.63
N LEU A 19 11.39 18.93 -2.68
CA LEU A 19 12.45 19.45 -3.55
C LEU A 19 13.35 20.45 -2.84
N SER A 20 12.79 21.34 -2.02
CA SER A 20 13.58 22.34 -1.28
C SER A 20 14.42 21.70 -0.20
N LEU A 21 13.92 20.65 0.48
CA LEU A 21 14.71 19.90 1.46
C LEU A 21 15.89 19.19 0.77
N ALA A 22 15.65 18.53 -0.36
CA ALA A 22 16.72 17.86 -1.11
C ALA A 22 17.72 18.86 -1.73
N TRP A 23 17.26 20.05 -2.12
CA TRP A 23 18.13 21.10 -2.66
C TRP A 23 18.95 21.79 -1.55
N ALA A 24 18.33 22.15 -0.43
CA ALA A 24 19.00 22.80 0.70
C ALA A 24 19.97 21.86 1.43
N PHE A 25 19.66 20.55 1.45
CA PHE A 25 20.49 19.51 2.06
C PHE A 25 20.77 18.37 1.07
N PRO A 26 21.73 18.53 0.13
CA PRO A 26 21.99 17.54 -0.92
C PRO A 26 22.33 16.13 -0.43
N GLY A 27 22.95 16.01 0.76
CA GLY A 27 23.28 14.71 1.38
C GLY A 27 22.11 14.04 2.11
N LEU A 28 20.97 14.72 2.28
CA LEU A 28 19.82 14.20 3.03
C LEU A 28 19.23 12.93 2.40
N PRO A 29 18.98 12.86 1.08
CA PRO A 29 18.48 11.63 0.46
C PRO A 29 19.38 10.42 0.70
N ASP A 30 20.70 10.58 0.58
CA ASP A 30 21.66 9.47 0.79
C ASP A 30 21.77 9.05 2.25
N LEU A 31 21.69 10.02 3.18
CA LEU A 31 21.61 9.76 4.61
C LEU A 31 20.37 8.93 4.95
N LEU A 32 19.20 9.34 4.44
CA LEU A 32 17.93 8.65 4.67
C LEU A 32 17.88 7.28 3.99
N SER A 33 18.42 7.13 2.78
CA SER A 33 18.57 5.83 2.12
C SER A 33 19.49 4.87 2.90
N GLY A 34 20.31 5.38 3.82
CA GLY A 34 21.14 4.56 4.73
C GLY A 34 20.46 4.18 6.05
N ARG A 35 19.24 4.65 6.31
CA ARG A 35 18.50 4.34 7.54
C ARG A 35 17.71 3.05 7.39
N VAL A 36 17.89 2.14 8.33
CA VAL A 36 17.27 0.80 8.34
C VAL A 36 15.76 0.85 8.49
N GLU A 37 15.24 1.95 9.05
CA GLU A 37 13.82 2.21 9.24
C GLU A 37 13.10 2.57 7.92
N LEU A 38 13.84 3.08 6.93
CA LEU A 38 13.31 3.59 5.65
C LEU A 38 13.73 2.72 4.46
N SER A 39 14.86 2.05 4.54
CA SER A 39 15.46 1.27 3.47
C SER A 39 15.71 -0.16 3.93
N THR A 40 14.96 -1.11 3.38
CA THR A 40 15.08 -2.54 3.69
C THR A 40 15.77 -3.30 2.56
N PRO A 41 16.18 -4.57 2.78
CA PRO A 41 16.77 -5.41 1.73
C PRO A 41 15.97 -5.49 0.42
N VAL A 42 14.65 -5.35 0.51
CA VAL A 42 13.72 -5.50 -0.62
C VAL A 42 13.16 -4.17 -1.16
N THR A 43 13.50 -3.03 -0.57
CA THR A 43 13.01 -1.69 -0.99
C THR A 43 14.09 -0.63 -1.14
N GLY A 44 15.32 -0.90 -0.68
CA GLY A 44 16.37 0.10 -0.56
C GLY A 44 16.91 0.63 -1.89
N PHE A 45 17.09 1.95 -1.96
CA PHE A 45 17.58 2.63 -3.17
C PHE A 45 19.02 2.23 -3.54
N LYS A 46 19.91 2.09 -2.55
CA LYS A 46 21.31 1.69 -2.80
C LYS A 46 21.40 0.31 -3.46
N ARG A 47 20.55 -0.63 -3.04
CA ARG A 47 20.46 -1.97 -3.67
C ARG A 47 19.90 -1.91 -5.09
N LEU A 48 18.98 -0.98 -5.36
CA LEU A 48 18.51 -0.71 -6.72
C LEU A 48 19.63 -0.14 -7.60
N GLN A 49 20.46 0.77 -7.09
CA GLN A 49 21.61 1.31 -7.82
C GLN A 49 22.63 0.21 -8.16
N GLU A 50 22.90 -0.71 -7.24
CA GLU A 50 23.77 -1.86 -7.50
C GLU A 50 23.19 -2.78 -8.58
N GLY A 51 21.90 -3.14 -8.46
CA GLY A 51 21.22 -3.94 -9.48
C GLY A 51 21.20 -3.25 -10.86
N LEU A 52 21.04 -1.93 -10.89
CA LEU A 52 21.09 -1.12 -12.10
C LEU A 52 22.50 -1.08 -12.70
N PHE A 53 23.53 -0.98 -11.86
CA PHE A 53 24.91 -1.02 -12.29
C PHE A 53 25.22 -2.35 -13.00
N LEU A 54 24.84 -3.48 -12.40
CA LEU A 54 25.00 -4.81 -13.02
C LEU A 54 24.23 -4.91 -14.34
N TYR A 55 22.95 -4.50 -14.33
CA TYR A 55 22.09 -4.49 -15.50
C TYR A 55 22.70 -3.71 -16.69
N ASN A 56 23.23 -2.51 -16.43
CA ASN A 56 23.83 -1.66 -17.46
C ASN A 56 25.13 -2.22 -18.05
N HIS A 57 25.81 -3.13 -17.34
CA HIS A 57 27.01 -3.82 -17.81
C HIS A 57 26.72 -5.21 -18.40
N GLY A 58 25.44 -5.54 -18.62
CA GLY A 58 25.03 -6.84 -19.17
C GLY A 58 25.22 -8.01 -18.20
N LEU A 59 25.41 -7.73 -16.91
CA LEU A 59 25.51 -8.73 -15.86
C LEU A 59 24.13 -8.97 -15.23
N SER A 60 23.89 -10.20 -14.80
CA SER A 60 22.65 -10.55 -14.09
C SER A 60 22.57 -9.79 -12.76
N PRO A 61 21.53 -8.96 -12.54
CA PRO A 61 21.36 -8.24 -11.28
C PRO A 61 21.11 -9.18 -10.08
N TYR A 62 20.70 -10.42 -10.35
CA TYR A 62 20.24 -11.38 -9.34
C TYR A 62 21.31 -12.38 -8.90
N ASP A 63 22.46 -12.45 -9.57
CA ASP A 63 23.51 -13.44 -9.28
C ASP A 63 24.29 -13.10 -8.00
N GLY A 64 24.39 -11.81 -7.66
CA GLY A 64 25.15 -11.34 -6.50
C GLY A 64 24.40 -11.38 -5.16
N GLY A 65 23.13 -11.79 -5.14
CA GLY A 65 22.33 -11.88 -3.90
C GLY A 65 21.98 -10.55 -3.21
N VAL A 66 22.35 -9.40 -3.79
CA VAL A 66 22.09 -8.06 -3.21
C VAL A 66 20.73 -7.50 -3.65
N PHE A 67 20.32 -7.76 -4.89
CA PHE A 67 19.13 -7.18 -5.50
C PHE A 67 17.90 -8.09 -5.36
N HIS A 68 16.88 -7.61 -4.63
CA HIS A 68 15.63 -8.34 -4.35
C HIS A 68 14.37 -7.60 -4.83
N GLN A 69 14.53 -6.74 -5.84
CA GLN A 69 13.44 -5.91 -6.37
C GLN A 69 13.02 -6.35 -7.76
N ALA A 70 11.85 -5.89 -8.19
CA ALA A 70 11.24 -6.35 -9.43
C ALA A 70 12.05 -5.96 -10.69
N PRO A 71 12.22 -6.89 -11.66
CA PRO A 71 13.01 -6.64 -12.87
C PRO A 71 12.62 -5.40 -13.66
N LEU A 72 11.32 -5.10 -13.77
CA LEU A 72 10.82 -3.95 -14.54
C LEU A 72 11.21 -2.58 -13.96
N LEU A 73 11.72 -2.53 -12.72
CA LEU A 73 12.30 -1.29 -12.18
C LEU A 73 13.64 -0.96 -12.87
N LEU A 74 14.41 -1.96 -13.32
CA LEU A 74 15.71 -1.75 -13.96
C LEU A 74 15.62 -0.90 -15.23
N PRO A 75 14.80 -1.25 -16.25
CA PRO A 75 14.66 -0.43 -17.44
C PRO A 75 13.99 0.93 -17.13
N LEU A 76 13.15 1.03 -16.10
CA LEU A 76 12.58 2.32 -15.69
C LEU A 76 13.67 3.26 -15.17
N PHE A 77 14.59 2.75 -14.34
CA PHE A 77 15.65 3.54 -13.73
C PHE A 77 16.88 3.71 -14.62
N SER A 78 17.09 2.84 -15.63
CA SER A 78 18.17 3.03 -16.62
C SER A 78 17.94 4.22 -17.55
N LEU A 79 16.68 4.66 -17.69
CA LEU A 79 16.31 5.86 -18.43
C LEU A 79 16.60 7.16 -17.66
N LEU A 80 16.88 7.08 -16.36
CA LEU A 80 17.17 8.23 -15.52
C LEU A 80 18.66 8.55 -15.52
N PRO A 81 19.04 9.83 -15.41
CA PRO A 81 20.43 10.21 -15.27
C PRO A 81 21.01 9.71 -13.94
N ASP A 82 22.34 9.57 -13.89
CA ASP A 82 23.07 9.14 -12.70
C ASP A 82 22.65 9.96 -11.46
N PRO A 83 22.08 9.32 -10.42
CA PRO A 83 21.65 10.00 -9.20
C PRO A 83 22.77 10.72 -8.46
N ALA A 84 24.04 10.30 -8.63
CA ALA A 84 25.19 10.98 -8.03
C ALA A 84 25.45 12.36 -8.65
N ARG A 85 25.12 12.54 -9.94
CA ARG A 85 25.26 13.81 -10.67
C ARG A 85 24.00 14.65 -10.62
N TYR A 86 22.83 14.00 -10.69
CA TYR A 86 21.53 14.68 -10.77
C TYR A 86 20.54 14.15 -9.71
N PRO A 87 20.83 14.33 -8.41
CA PRO A 87 20.03 13.75 -7.33
C PRO A 87 18.58 14.24 -7.34
N LEU A 88 18.36 15.50 -7.73
CA LEU A 88 17.03 16.11 -7.79
C LEU A 88 16.10 15.42 -8.80
N VAL A 89 16.62 14.79 -9.87
CA VAL A 89 15.77 14.09 -10.84
C VAL A 89 15.14 12.86 -10.20
N THR A 90 15.90 12.12 -9.40
CA THR A 90 15.35 11.00 -8.64
C THR A 90 14.33 11.48 -7.61
N VAL A 91 14.66 12.51 -6.82
CA VAL A 91 13.73 13.08 -5.83
C VAL A 91 12.44 13.59 -6.50
N LEU A 92 12.54 14.18 -7.69
CA LEU A 92 11.38 14.60 -8.47
C LEU A 92 10.50 13.40 -8.84
N LEU A 93 11.07 12.30 -9.34
CA LEU A 93 10.31 11.09 -9.64
C LEU A 93 9.54 10.57 -8.42
N TYR A 94 10.22 10.40 -7.28
CA TYR A 94 9.58 9.94 -6.04
C TYR A 94 8.52 10.94 -5.55
N THR A 95 8.76 12.25 -5.71
CA THR A 95 7.78 13.29 -5.40
C THR A 95 6.54 13.16 -6.29
N LEU A 96 6.70 12.93 -7.60
CA LEU A 96 5.57 12.74 -8.51
C LEU A 96 4.75 11.49 -8.15
N VAL A 97 5.40 10.41 -7.73
CA VAL A 97 4.72 9.18 -7.27
C VAL A 97 3.93 9.43 -5.97
N ASP A 98 4.50 10.19 -5.03
CA ASP A 98 3.81 10.64 -3.81
C ASP A 98 2.59 11.50 -4.13
N LEU A 99 2.73 12.48 -5.03
CA LEU A 99 1.62 13.32 -5.47
C LEU A 99 0.53 12.48 -6.15
N ALA A 100 0.91 11.53 -7.01
CA ALA A 100 -0.04 10.61 -7.63
C ALA A 100 -0.77 9.74 -6.58
N SER A 101 -0.07 9.33 -5.52
CA SER A 101 -0.64 8.57 -4.39
C SER A 101 -1.65 9.43 -3.61
N ALA A 102 -1.29 10.67 -3.27
CA ALA A 102 -2.20 11.61 -2.64
C ALA A 102 -3.46 11.87 -3.48
N TYR A 103 -3.28 12.03 -4.79
CA TYR A 103 -4.39 12.23 -5.71
C TYR A 103 -5.29 11.00 -5.78
N ALA A 104 -4.71 9.79 -5.86
CA ALA A 104 -5.49 8.56 -5.82
C ALA A 104 -6.28 8.44 -4.52
N LEU A 105 -5.67 8.73 -3.37
CA LEU A 105 -6.33 8.73 -2.06
C LEU A 105 -7.48 9.74 -1.98
N MET A 106 -7.26 10.96 -2.48
CA MET A 106 -8.29 12.01 -2.58
C MET A 106 -9.49 11.53 -3.39
N GLN A 107 -9.24 10.82 -4.50
CA GLN A 107 -10.27 10.29 -5.38
C GLN A 107 -10.98 9.05 -4.80
N ILE A 108 -10.29 8.22 -4.01
CA ILE A 108 -10.90 7.14 -3.24
C ILE A 108 -11.88 7.73 -2.23
N PHE A 109 -11.45 8.74 -1.46
CA PHE A 109 -12.32 9.38 -0.48
C PHE A 109 -13.53 10.08 -1.15
N ALA A 110 -13.30 10.79 -2.26
CA ALA A 110 -14.36 11.42 -3.03
C ALA A 110 -15.38 10.43 -3.64
N SER A 111 -15.05 9.14 -3.74
CA SER A 111 -15.99 8.11 -4.18
C SER A 111 -17.11 7.81 -3.16
N GLY A 112 -16.94 8.26 -1.91
CA GLY A 112 -17.91 8.06 -0.82
C GLY A 112 -17.88 6.69 -0.16
N GLN A 113 -17.11 5.73 -0.71
CA GLN A 113 -17.06 4.34 -0.23
C GLN A 113 -16.56 4.17 1.22
N SER A 114 -15.90 5.18 1.81
CA SER A 114 -15.42 5.12 3.20
C SER A 114 -16.53 5.35 4.24
N TYR A 115 -17.61 6.02 3.87
CA TYR A 115 -18.72 6.34 4.78
C TYR A 115 -20.08 5.81 4.29
N ALA A 116 -20.24 5.56 2.99
CA ALA A 116 -21.43 4.98 2.38
C ALA A 116 -21.04 3.87 1.41
N SER A 117 -21.33 2.63 1.80
CA SER A 117 -21.19 1.43 0.98
C SER A 117 -22.56 0.95 0.47
N ARG A 118 -22.59 -0.21 -0.18
CA ARG A 118 -23.84 -0.82 -0.65
C ARG A 118 -24.80 -1.19 0.49
N PHE A 119 -24.26 -1.68 1.61
CA PHE A 119 -25.04 -2.27 2.71
C PHE A 119 -25.01 -1.43 3.99
N PHE A 120 -24.18 -0.40 4.04
CA PHE A 120 -23.99 0.41 5.23
C PHE A 120 -23.82 1.89 4.86
N THR A 121 -24.41 2.77 5.66
CA THR A 121 -24.13 4.19 5.64
C THR A 121 -23.88 4.67 7.06
N SER A 122 -22.80 5.41 7.25
CA SER A 122 -22.40 5.90 8.56
C SER A 122 -23.38 6.96 9.06
N SER A 123 -23.89 6.80 10.28
CA SER A 123 -24.73 7.82 10.92
C SER A 123 -24.02 9.16 11.13
N ARG A 124 -22.69 9.16 11.00
CA ARG A 124 -21.81 10.32 11.17
C ARG A 124 -21.20 10.80 9.87
N GLU A 125 -21.77 10.45 8.72
CA GLU A 125 -21.33 10.94 7.41
C GLU A 125 -21.14 12.46 7.39
N SER A 126 -22.01 13.22 8.07
CA SER A 126 -21.93 14.68 8.16
C SER A 126 -20.62 15.21 8.78
N LYS A 127 -19.94 14.41 9.60
CA LYS A 127 -18.65 14.74 10.24
C LYS A 127 -17.43 14.27 9.44
N ARG A 128 -17.60 13.90 8.17
CA ARG A 128 -16.49 13.48 7.30
C ARG A 128 -15.54 14.65 7.04
N TRP A 129 -14.27 14.33 6.82
CA TRP A 129 -13.27 15.32 6.41
C TRP A 129 -13.49 15.76 4.95
N SER A 130 -12.76 16.80 4.52
CA SER A 130 -12.70 17.16 3.10
C SER A 130 -11.69 16.27 2.37
N SER A 131 -11.87 16.06 1.06
CA SER A 131 -10.91 15.29 0.25
C SER A 131 -9.51 15.90 0.28
N SER A 132 -9.42 17.24 0.31
CA SER A 132 -8.16 17.97 0.43
C SER A 132 -7.48 17.74 1.78
N ALA A 133 -8.24 17.62 2.88
CA ALA A 133 -7.68 17.29 4.19
C ALA A 133 -7.11 15.87 4.23
N VAL A 134 -7.80 14.90 3.62
CA VAL A 134 -7.30 13.51 3.45
C VAL A 134 -6.02 13.49 2.60
N ALA A 135 -5.97 14.26 1.51
CA ALA A 135 -4.76 14.40 0.70
C ALA A 135 -3.61 15.06 1.47
N ALA A 136 -3.89 16.11 2.23
CA ALA A 136 -2.92 16.80 3.08
C ALA A 136 -2.35 15.86 4.15
N ALA A 137 -3.19 15.02 4.76
CA ALA A 137 -2.77 14.02 5.75
C ALA A 137 -1.76 13.02 5.18
N HIS A 138 -1.83 12.69 3.87
CA HIS A 138 -0.81 11.88 3.21
C HIS A 138 0.43 12.69 2.83
N LEU A 139 0.24 13.85 2.18
CA LEU A 139 1.31 14.68 1.62
C LEU A 139 2.28 15.22 2.68
N PHE A 140 1.77 15.51 3.87
CA PHE A 140 2.54 16.02 5.01
C PHE A 140 2.73 14.98 6.12
N ASN A 141 2.42 13.71 5.86
CA ASN A 141 2.78 12.64 6.78
C ASN A 141 4.32 12.56 6.87
N PRO A 142 4.95 12.73 8.05
CA PRO A 142 6.39 12.72 8.17
C PRO A 142 7.00 11.40 7.68
N PHE A 143 6.32 10.27 7.88
CA PHE A 143 6.78 8.98 7.39
C PHE A 143 6.78 8.90 5.86
N VAL A 144 5.73 9.41 5.21
CA VAL A 144 5.67 9.46 3.74
C VAL A 144 6.75 10.38 3.17
N VAL A 145 6.93 11.57 3.76
CA VAL A 145 8.00 12.52 3.34
C VAL A 145 9.38 11.89 3.49
N LEU A 146 9.66 11.24 4.62
CA LEU A 146 10.94 10.58 4.86
C LEU A 146 11.17 9.41 3.89
N THR A 147 10.15 8.57 3.63
CA THR A 147 10.24 7.47 2.67
C THR A 147 10.48 7.95 1.24
N CYS A 148 9.83 9.05 0.85
CA CYS A 148 10.03 9.70 -0.45
C CYS A 148 11.47 10.19 -0.63
N LEU A 149 11.99 10.93 0.36
CA LEU A 149 13.37 11.43 0.34
C LEU A 149 14.41 10.30 0.44
N ALA A 150 14.08 9.21 1.15
CA ALA A 150 14.91 8.00 1.20
C ALA A 150 14.92 7.21 -0.12
N ARG A 151 14.05 7.57 -1.09
CA ARG A 151 13.91 6.92 -2.40
C ARG A 151 13.60 5.43 -2.28
N SER A 152 12.77 5.05 -1.31
CA SER A 152 12.35 3.66 -1.12
C SER A 152 11.39 3.23 -2.24
N THR A 153 11.67 2.11 -2.91
CA THR A 153 10.82 1.62 -4.01
C THR A 153 9.43 1.15 -3.56
N ASN A 154 9.18 1.11 -2.26
CA ASN A 154 7.86 0.85 -1.69
C ASN A 154 6.78 1.83 -2.21
N VAL A 155 7.15 3.07 -2.53
CA VAL A 155 6.19 4.09 -3.03
C VAL A 155 5.45 3.63 -4.30
N PHE A 156 6.11 2.86 -5.18
CA PHE A 156 5.48 2.36 -6.40
C PHE A 156 4.44 1.28 -6.09
N GLY A 157 4.76 0.37 -5.17
CA GLY A 157 3.81 -0.64 -4.69
C GLY A 157 2.58 0.00 -4.05
N ASN A 158 2.79 0.97 -3.16
CA ASN A 158 1.72 1.72 -2.49
C ASN A 158 0.83 2.49 -3.49
N LEU A 159 1.42 3.13 -4.50
CA LEU A 159 0.66 3.77 -5.58
C LEU A 159 -0.22 2.75 -6.31
N PHE A 160 0.31 1.59 -6.68
CA PHE A 160 -0.47 0.57 -7.38
C PHE A 160 -1.61 0.00 -6.52
N ILE A 161 -1.41 -0.14 -5.21
CA ILE A 161 -2.49 -0.48 -4.26
C ILE A 161 -3.59 0.61 -4.31
N LEU A 162 -3.23 1.89 -4.20
CA LEU A 162 -4.20 3.00 -4.26
C LEU A 162 -4.93 3.05 -5.60
N VAL A 163 -4.23 2.85 -6.71
CA VAL A 163 -4.85 2.81 -8.04
C VAL A 163 -5.82 1.64 -8.13
N SER A 164 -5.46 0.47 -7.59
CA SER A 164 -6.36 -0.69 -7.52
C SER A 164 -7.63 -0.36 -6.74
N VAL A 165 -7.49 0.17 -5.52
CA VAL A 165 -8.61 0.59 -4.67
C VAL A 165 -9.48 1.64 -5.38
N LEU A 166 -8.87 2.66 -5.99
CA LEU A 166 -9.58 3.70 -6.72
C LEU A 166 -10.42 3.13 -7.87
N LYS A 167 -9.84 2.20 -8.65
CA LYS A 167 -10.56 1.54 -9.74
C LYS A 167 -11.67 0.63 -9.19
N ALA A 168 -11.45 -0.06 -8.07
CA ALA A 168 -12.46 -0.85 -7.37
C ALA A 168 -13.65 0.02 -6.92
N CYS A 169 -13.39 1.14 -6.24
CA CYS A 169 -14.43 2.11 -5.83
C CYS A 169 -15.26 2.67 -6.99
N ARG A 170 -14.71 2.66 -8.21
CA ARG A 170 -15.39 3.09 -9.45
C ARG A 170 -16.08 1.94 -10.20
N GLY A 171 -16.01 0.71 -9.68
CA GLY A 171 -16.54 -0.50 -10.31
C GLY A 171 -15.75 -0.97 -11.54
N ALA A 172 -14.53 -0.48 -11.76
CA ALA A 172 -13.71 -0.80 -12.92
C ALA A 172 -12.85 -2.05 -12.69
N ALA A 173 -13.47 -3.24 -12.82
CA ALA A 173 -12.86 -4.53 -12.48
C ALA A 173 -11.50 -4.78 -13.15
N PHE A 174 -11.39 -4.56 -14.47
CA PHE A 174 -10.15 -4.80 -15.20
C PHE A 174 -9.00 -3.92 -14.68
N GLY A 175 -9.24 -2.61 -14.56
CA GLY A 175 -8.21 -1.68 -14.08
C GLY A 175 -7.81 -1.94 -12.62
N SER A 176 -8.76 -2.37 -11.79
CA SER A 176 -8.51 -2.74 -10.40
C SER A 176 -7.64 -3.99 -10.29
N ALA A 177 -8.00 -5.06 -11.00
CA ALA A 177 -7.25 -6.32 -11.01
C ALA A 177 -5.85 -6.16 -11.62
N PHE A 178 -5.72 -5.39 -12.70
CA PHE A 178 -4.42 -5.09 -13.32
C PHE A 178 -3.50 -4.28 -12.40
N ALA A 179 -4.01 -3.24 -11.74
CA ALA A 179 -3.22 -2.47 -10.78
C ALA A 179 -2.84 -3.31 -9.55
N LEU A 180 -3.72 -4.21 -9.10
CA LEU A 180 -3.38 -5.17 -8.04
C LEU A 180 -2.26 -6.12 -8.49
N ALA A 181 -2.29 -6.59 -9.73
CA ALA A 181 -1.23 -7.42 -10.29
C ALA A 181 0.13 -6.69 -10.31
N LEU A 182 0.16 -5.40 -10.65
CA LEU A 182 1.37 -4.58 -10.55
C LEU A 182 1.87 -4.45 -9.11
N ALA A 183 0.98 -4.22 -8.15
CA ALA A 183 1.35 -4.19 -6.72
C ALA A 183 1.91 -5.54 -6.24
N SER A 184 1.24 -6.64 -6.61
CA SER A 184 1.64 -8.01 -6.26
C SER A 184 2.92 -8.47 -6.99
N TYR A 185 3.22 -7.83 -8.12
CA TYR A 185 4.47 -8.04 -8.84
C TYR A 185 5.64 -7.32 -8.13
N MET A 186 5.42 -6.12 -7.57
CA MET A 186 6.42 -5.41 -6.75
C MET A 186 6.67 -6.08 -5.38
N SER A 187 5.65 -6.71 -4.79
CA SER A 187 5.71 -7.37 -3.48
C SER A 187 4.71 -8.50 -3.40
N LEU A 188 4.98 -9.54 -2.60
CA LEU A 188 4.08 -10.69 -2.49
C LEU A 188 2.74 -10.37 -1.78
N HIS A 189 2.74 -9.46 -0.81
CA HIS A 189 1.63 -9.33 0.16
C HIS A 189 0.36 -8.67 -0.37
N PRO A 190 0.42 -7.69 -1.31
CA PRO A 190 -0.77 -7.14 -1.95
C PRO A 190 -1.68 -8.19 -2.57
N LEU A 191 -1.19 -9.40 -2.88
CA LEU A 191 -2.02 -10.54 -3.30
C LEU A 191 -3.17 -10.82 -2.32
N LEU A 192 -2.93 -10.62 -1.02
CA LEU A 192 -3.92 -10.83 0.04
C LEU A 192 -5.05 -9.78 0.03
N LEU A 193 -4.94 -8.71 -0.78
CA LEU A 193 -6.05 -7.78 -1.03
C LEU A 193 -7.02 -8.26 -2.11
N LEU A 194 -6.71 -9.36 -2.81
CA LEU A 194 -7.56 -9.89 -3.89
C LEU A 194 -9.01 -10.15 -3.43
N PRO A 195 -9.29 -10.85 -2.31
CA PRO A 195 -10.66 -11.06 -1.85
C PRO A 195 -11.43 -9.77 -1.52
N PRO A 196 -10.93 -8.85 -0.65
CA PRO A 196 -11.67 -7.65 -0.31
C PRO A 196 -11.81 -6.67 -1.49
N LEU A 197 -10.83 -6.60 -2.40
CA LEU A 197 -10.93 -5.78 -3.61
C LEU A 197 -11.94 -6.31 -4.62
N ALA A 198 -12.03 -7.64 -4.79
CA ALA A 198 -13.04 -8.25 -5.66
C ALA A 198 -14.46 -7.92 -5.15
N VAL A 199 -14.68 -8.01 -3.84
CA VAL A 199 -15.96 -7.64 -3.20
C VAL A 199 -16.25 -6.14 -3.32
N LEU A 200 -15.27 -5.27 -3.02
CA LEU A 200 -15.40 -3.82 -3.16
C LEU A 200 -15.77 -3.42 -4.59
N CYS A 201 -15.07 -3.99 -5.58
CA CYS A 201 -15.32 -3.68 -6.98
C CYS A 201 -16.69 -4.20 -7.45
N TYR A 202 -17.10 -5.38 -6.96
CA TYR A 202 -18.42 -5.93 -7.25
C TYR A 202 -19.53 -5.01 -6.76
N ASP A 203 -19.48 -4.61 -5.48
CA ASP A 203 -20.48 -3.73 -4.89
C ASP A 203 -20.53 -2.37 -5.58
N SER A 204 -19.37 -1.77 -5.86
CA SER A 204 -19.27 -0.50 -6.58
C SER A 204 -19.85 -0.60 -7.99
N SER A 205 -19.66 -1.75 -8.68
CA SER A 205 -20.22 -1.99 -10.00
C SER A 205 -21.75 -2.06 -9.98
N ILE A 206 -22.34 -2.67 -8.94
CA ILE A 206 -23.79 -2.76 -8.77
C ILE A 206 -24.38 -1.41 -8.40
N MET A 207 -23.76 -0.68 -7.47
CA MET A 207 -24.21 0.66 -7.07
C MET A 207 -24.22 1.64 -8.25
N ARG A 208 -23.29 1.48 -9.19
CA ARG A 208 -23.21 2.30 -10.41
C ARG A 208 -24.23 1.87 -11.47
N ASN A 209 -24.45 0.56 -11.64
CA ASN A 209 -25.35 0.00 -12.64
C ASN A 209 -26.79 -0.20 -12.12
N LYS A 210 -27.33 0.74 -11.32
CA LYS A 210 -28.73 0.70 -10.85
C LYS A 210 -29.77 0.60 -11.98
N ASN A 211 -29.42 1.02 -13.21
CA ASN A 211 -30.29 0.86 -14.38
C ASN A 211 -30.24 -0.56 -14.98
N ALA A 212 -29.12 -1.28 -14.86
CA ALA A 212 -28.97 -2.65 -15.37
C ALA A 212 -29.65 -3.70 -14.47
N SER A 213 -29.94 -3.35 -13.21
CA SER A 213 -30.72 -4.22 -12.32
C SER A 213 -32.20 -4.30 -12.69
N LYS A 214 -32.71 -3.38 -13.53
CA LYS A 214 -34.07 -3.52 -14.11
C LYS A 214 -34.18 -4.67 -15.11
N ASP A 215 -33.07 -5.08 -15.73
CA ASP A 215 -33.01 -6.19 -16.70
C ASP A 215 -32.69 -7.55 -16.05
N GLY A 216 -32.66 -7.66 -14.72
CA GLY A 216 -32.45 -8.93 -13.99
C GLY A 216 -31.07 -9.58 -14.15
N ARG A 217 -30.14 -8.98 -14.91
CA ARG A 217 -28.78 -9.51 -15.16
C ARG A 217 -27.73 -9.00 -14.16
N SER A 218 -28.02 -9.01 -12.86
CA SER A 218 -26.94 -8.85 -11.88
C SER A 218 -26.10 -10.13 -11.83
N SER A 219 -24.86 -10.07 -12.33
CA SER A 219 -23.90 -11.17 -12.18
C SER A 219 -23.77 -11.53 -10.69
N ALA A 220 -23.80 -12.83 -10.37
CA ALA A 220 -23.53 -13.27 -9.01
C ALA A 220 -22.08 -12.91 -8.60
N LEU A 221 -21.83 -12.79 -7.30
CA LEU A 221 -20.50 -12.42 -6.78
C LEU A 221 -19.42 -13.43 -7.23
N VAL A 222 -19.74 -14.73 -7.24
CA VAL A 222 -18.79 -15.81 -7.58
C VAL A 222 -18.25 -15.69 -9.02
N PRO A 223 -19.07 -15.62 -10.09
CA PRO A 223 -18.56 -15.45 -11.45
C PRO A 223 -17.84 -14.12 -11.65
N PHE A 224 -18.27 -13.04 -10.96
CA PHE A 224 -17.54 -11.77 -10.98
C PHE A 224 -16.14 -11.91 -10.37
N ALA A 225 -16.05 -12.53 -9.18
CA ALA A 225 -14.78 -12.77 -8.50
C ALA A 225 -13.86 -13.68 -9.32
N ALA A 226 -14.40 -14.74 -9.94
CA ALA A 226 -13.64 -15.61 -10.84
C ALA A 226 -13.05 -14.84 -12.02
N ARG A 227 -13.84 -13.96 -12.67
CA ARG A 227 -13.35 -13.08 -13.74
C ARG A 227 -12.29 -12.09 -13.24
N TYR A 228 -12.49 -11.50 -12.07
CA TYR A 228 -11.54 -10.58 -11.45
C TYR A 228 -10.19 -11.27 -11.20
N THR A 229 -10.22 -12.46 -10.61
CA THR A 229 -9.03 -13.29 -10.36
C THR A 229 -8.36 -13.73 -11.66
N ALA A 230 -9.12 -14.07 -12.70
CA ALA A 230 -8.56 -14.43 -14.00
C ALA A 230 -7.79 -13.26 -14.63
N VAL A 231 -8.34 -12.04 -14.60
CA VAL A 231 -7.64 -10.84 -15.09
C VAL A 231 -6.36 -10.59 -14.30
N PHE A 232 -6.42 -10.72 -12.97
CA PHE A 232 -5.25 -10.60 -12.11
C PHE A 232 -4.15 -11.63 -12.47
N ALA A 233 -4.53 -12.90 -12.61
CA ALA A 233 -3.60 -13.98 -12.94
C ALA A 233 -2.94 -13.78 -14.31
N VAL A 234 -3.72 -13.40 -15.33
CA VAL A 234 -3.19 -13.10 -16.68
C VAL A 234 -2.23 -11.91 -16.63
N ALA A 235 -2.58 -10.84 -15.90
CA ALA A 235 -1.71 -9.67 -15.76
C ALA A 235 -0.37 -10.02 -15.09
N ILE A 236 -0.38 -10.82 -14.02
CA ILE A 236 0.87 -11.31 -13.39
C ILE A 236 1.67 -12.16 -14.36
N ALA A 237 1.03 -13.08 -15.09
CA ALA A 237 1.72 -13.95 -16.05
C ALA A 237 2.43 -13.13 -17.14
N ILE A 238 1.78 -12.07 -17.63
CA ILE A 238 2.39 -11.13 -18.59
C ILE A 238 3.60 -10.41 -17.98
N LEU A 239 3.49 -9.91 -16.74
CA LEU A 239 4.60 -9.23 -16.06
C LEU A 239 5.80 -10.17 -15.83
N PHE A 240 5.54 -11.44 -15.52
CA PHE A 240 6.56 -12.48 -15.41
C PHE A 240 7.19 -12.83 -16.76
N ALA A 241 6.39 -12.94 -17.83
CA ALA A 241 6.92 -13.15 -19.18
C ALA A 241 7.81 -11.99 -19.64
N LEU A 242 7.40 -10.74 -19.39
CA LEU A 242 8.21 -9.56 -19.67
C LEU A 242 9.51 -9.57 -18.85
N SER A 243 9.44 -9.96 -17.58
CA SER A 243 10.61 -10.09 -16.70
C SER A 243 11.60 -11.14 -17.19
N TYR A 244 11.09 -12.29 -17.64
CA TYR A 244 11.89 -13.35 -18.24
C TYR A 244 12.55 -12.86 -19.54
N ALA A 245 11.81 -12.15 -20.40
CA ALA A 245 12.34 -11.59 -21.63
C ALA A 245 13.45 -10.54 -21.36
N LEU A 246 13.38 -9.80 -20.25
CA LEU A 246 14.38 -8.80 -19.86
C LEU A 246 15.63 -9.40 -19.21
N THR A 247 15.47 -10.41 -18.37
CA THR A 247 16.56 -11.00 -17.56
C THR A 247 17.17 -12.25 -18.17
N GLY A 248 16.47 -12.88 -19.13
CA GLY A 248 16.88 -14.12 -19.78
C GLY A 248 16.74 -15.37 -18.93
N ASN A 249 16.25 -15.26 -17.68
CA ASN A 249 16.10 -16.40 -16.77
C ASN A 249 15.01 -16.16 -15.71
N TRP A 250 14.73 -17.17 -14.88
CA TRP A 250 13.72 -17.11 -13.81
C TRP A 250 14.32 -16.78 -12.43
N SER A 251 15.60 -16.41 -12.34
CA SER A 251 16.29 -16.17 -11.06
C SER A 251 15.60 -15.09 -10.22
N PHE A 252 14.99 -14.10 -10.88
CA PHE A 252 14.25 -13.03 -10.23
C PHE A 252 13.10 -13.55 -9.35
N ILE A 253 12.48 -14.69 -9.67
CA ILE A 253 11.39 -15.25 -8.85
C ILE A 253 11.92 -15.60 -7.46
N SER A 254 13.06 -16.29 -7.41
CA SER A 254 13.71 -16.64 -6.14
C SER A 254 14.16 -15.37 -5.40
N SER A 255 14.84 -14.47 -6.11
CA SER A 255 15.39 -13.26 -5.49
C SER A 255 14.33 -12.27 -5.01
N VAL A 256 13.17 -12.16 -5.66
CA VAL A 256 12.12 -11.19 -5.30
C VAL A 256 11.08 -11.78 -4.34
N TYR A 257 10.66 -13.04 -4.55
CA TYR A 257 9.57 -13.65 -3.78
C TYR A 257 10.07 -14.63 -2.74
N ALA A 258 11.01 -15.52 -3.08
CA ALA A 258 11.54 -16.48 -2.11
C ALA A 258 12.33 -15.78 -0.99
N SER A 259 13.04 -14.69 -1.29
CA SER A 259 13.71 -13.85 -0.27
C SER A 259 12.74 -13.26 0.77
N ARG A 260 11.48 -13.04 0.42
CA ARG A 260 10.43 -12.57 1.34
C ARG A 260 9.78 -13.72 2.09
N LEU A 261 9.56 -14.84 1.42
CA LEU A 261 8.99 -16.04 2.04
C LEU A 261 9.93 -16.67 3.07
N LEU A 262 11.22 -16.73 2.74
CA LEU A 262 12.24 -17.42 3.51
C LEU A 262 13.03 -16.51 4.44
N LEU A 263 12.92 -15.18 4.31
CA LEU A 263 13.63 -14.16 5.09
C LEU A 263 15.14 -14.49 5.26
N PRO A 264 15.91 -14.79 4.21
CA PRO A 264 17.32 -15.20 4.38
C PRO A 264 18.20 -14.04 4.88
N ASP A 265 17.79 -12.80 4.63
CA ASP A 265 18.50 -11.59 5.05
C ASP A 265 17.89 -11.07 6.37
N LEU A 266 18.68 -11.12 7.44
CA LEU A 266 18.32 -10.62 8.78
C LEU A 266 18.91 -9.24 9.07
N THR A 267 19.19 -8.46 8.02
CA THR A 267 19.57 -7.04 8.17
C THR A 267 18.52 -6.33 9.04
N PRO A 268 18.95 -5.54 10.04
CA PRO A 268 18.05 -4.82 10.93
C PRO A 268 16.99 -4.01 10.18
N ASN A 269 15.76 -4.06 10.70
CA ASN A 269 14.63 -3.24 10.27
C ASN A 269 13.63 -3.09 11.43
N VAL A 270 12.59 -2.28 11.25
CA VAL A 270 11.60 -2.00 12.30
C VAL A 270 10.52 -3.08 12.45
N GLY A 271 10.57 -4.13 11.63
CA GLY A 271 9.54 -5.16 11.54
C GLY A 271 9.65 -6.23 12.62
N LEU A 272 8.48 -6.77 13.00
CA LEU A 272 8.37 -7.87 13.96
C LEU A 272 9.16 -9.11 13.53
N TRP A 273 9.18 -9.41 12.23
CA TRP A 273 9.87 -10.58 11.68
C TRP A 273 11.37 -10.53 11.97
N TRP A 274 12.02 -9.38 11.77
CA TRP A 274 13.45 -9.29 12.03
C TRP A 274 13.76 -9.63 13.49
N TYR A 275 13.10 -8.96 14.43
CA TYR A 275 13.33 -9.19 15.86
C TYR A 275 13.08 -10.66 16.26
N PHE A 276 11.99 -11.25 15.79
CA PHE A 276 11.67 -12.63 16.10
C PHE A 276 12.65 -13.64 15.49
N PHE A 277 13.05 -13.46 14.23
CA PHE A 277 13.87 -14.43 13.50
C PHE A 277 15.38 -14.31 13.77
N ILE A 278 15.85 -13.22 14.39
CA ILE A 278 17.23 -13.18 14.93
C ILE A 278 17.37 -13.95 16.25
N GLU A 279 16.28 -14.09 17.02
CA GLU A 279 16.30 -14.74 18.34
C GLU A 279 15.99 -16.24 18.28
N ILE A 280 15.40 -16.72 17.18
CA ILE A 280 14.94 -18.10 17.07
C ILE A 280 16.05 -19.08 16.65
N PHE A 281 16.04 -20.27 17.25
CA PHE A 281 16.89 -21.37 16.83
C PHE A 281 16.54 -21.88 15.42
N ASP A 282 17.58 -22.21 14.65
CA ASP A 282 17.46 -22.68 13.26
C ASP A 282 16.52 -23.88 13.08
N SER A 283 16.51 -24.82 14.04
CA SER A 283 15.64 -26.01 14.00
C SER A 283 14.15 -25.67 13.96
N PHE A 284 13.74 -24.52 14.50
CA PHE A 284 12.33 -24.09 14.52
C PHE A 284 12.00 -23.06 13.45
N ARG A 285 13.02 -22.54 12.74
CA ARG A 285 12.87 -21.43 11.80
C ARG A 285 11.79 -21.66 10.77
N ASN A 286 11.83 -22.79 10.05
CA ASN A 286 10.86 -23.11 9.00
C ASN A 286 9.43 -23.25 9.52
N PHE A 287 9.26 -23.78 10.75
CA PHE A 287 7.95 -23.87 11.39
C PHE A 287 7.36 -22.47 11.62
N PHE A 288 8.15 -21.55 12.19
CA PHE A 288 7.66 -20.20 12.47
C PHE A 288 7.50 -19.33 11.22
N LEU A 289 8.29 -19.53 10.16
CA LEU A 289 8.01 -18.90 8.86
C LEU A 289 6.59 -19.27 8.41
N GLY A 290 6.23 -20.56 8.49
CA GLY A 290 4.90 -21.05 8.18
C GLY A 290 3.82 -20.42 9.06
N VAL A 291 4.04 -20.34 10.38
CA VAL A 291 3.08 -19.74 11.33
C VAL A 291 2.85 -18.26 11.03
N PHE A 292 3.89 -17.46 10.82
CA PHE A 292 3.74 -16.03 10.56
C PHE A 292 3.03 -15.77 9.22
N TRP A 293 3.33 -16.55 8.19
CA TRP A 293 2.61 -16.48 6.92
C TRP A 293 1.15 -16.89 7.06
N LEU A 294 0.87 -18.02 7.72
CA LEU A 294 -0.49 -18.48 7.97
C LEU A 294 -1.28 -17.42 8.77
N HIS A 295 -0.65 -16.82 9.78
CA HIS A 295 -1.23 -15.74 10.56
C HIS A 295 -1.63 -14.56 9.67
N MET A 296 -0.72 -14.04 8.84
CA MET A 296 -1.02 -12.92 7.95
C MET A 296 -2.09 -13.28 6.88
N VAL A 297 -2.00 -14.48 6.28
CA VAL A 297 -2.94 -14.95 5.26
C VAL A 297 -4.36 -15.10 5.82
N SER A 298 -4.49 -15.56 7.07
CA SER A 298 -5.79 -15.82 7.71
C SER A 298 -6.68 -14.58 7.80
N TYR A 299 -6.09 -13.39 7.93
CA TYR A 299 -6.84 -12.14 8.03
C TYR A 299 -7.58 -11.75 6.76
N SER A 300 -7.05 -12.10 5.58
CA SER A 300 -7.66 -11.70 4.30
C SER A 300 -9.10 -12.21 4.14
N PRO A 301 -9.38 -13.53 4.21
CA PRO A 301 -10.75 -14.02 4.17
C PRO A 301 -11.55 -13.61 5.41
N ALA A 302 -10.94 -13.61 6.60
CA ALA A 302 -11.63 -13.27 7.84
C ALA A 302 -12.19 -11.84 7.83
N LEU A 303 -11.38 -10.85 7.46
CA LEU A 303 -11.81 -9.46 7.35
C LEU A 303 -12.80 -9.26 6.20
N THR A 304 -12.61 -9.95 5.07
CA THR A 304 -13.54 -9.86 3.94
C THR A 304 -14.94 -10.35 4.30
N ILE A 305 -15.04 -11.43 5.08
CA ILE A 305 -16.32 -11.97 5.58
C ILE A 305 -16.89 -11.05 6.67
N ARG A 306 -16.06 -10.67 7.66
CA ARG A 306 -16.50 -9.93 8.84
C ARG A 306 -16.95 -8.50 8.52
N LEU A 307 -16.29 -7.86 7.56
CA LEU A 307 -16.54 -6.48 7.12
C LEU A 307 -17.17 -6.46 5.73
N ARG A 308 -17.99 -7.46 5.40
CA ARG A 308 -18.70 -7.55 4.13
C ARG A 308 -19.51 -6.28 3.83
N ASP A 309 -20.08 -5.64 4.84
CA ASP A 309 -20.85 -4.41 4.68
C ASP A 309 -19.97 -3.18 4.39
N GLN A 310 -18.68 -3.24 4.69
CA GLN A 310 -17.73 -2.14 4.49
C GLN A 310 -16.42 -2.67 3.87
N PRO A 311 -16.44 -3.11 2.60
CA PRO A 311 -15.29 -3.79 2.00
C PRO A 311 -14.05 -2.90 1.87
N LEU A 312 -14.20 -1.56 1.76
CA LEU A 312 -13.07 -0.64 1.80
C LEU A 312 -12.36 -0.66 3.18
N ALA A 313 -13.11 -0.82 4.27
CA ALA A 313 -12.51 -0.93 5.60
C ALA A 313 -11.68 -2.21 5.74
N ALA A 314 -12.14 -3.32 5.14
CA ALA A 314 -11.36 -4.55 5.08
C ALA A 314 -10.02 -4.35 4.37
N VAL A 315 -10.00 -3.61 3.25
CA VAL A 315 -8.75 -3.26 2.55
C VAL A 315 -7.84 -2.40 3.42
N VAL A 316 -8.37 -1.35 4.07
CA VAL A 316 -7.56 -0.47 4.93
C VAL A 316 -6.96 -1.22 6.13
N LEU A 317 -7.73 -2.11 6.77
CA LEU A 317 -7.23 -2.94 7.87
C LEU A 317 -6.20 -3.96 7.40
N MET A 318 -6.37 -4.56 6.21
CA MET A 318 -5.36 -5.43 5.62
C MET A 318 -4.05 -4.68 5.34
N CYS A 319 -4.10 -3.43 4.87
CA CYS A 319 -2.90 -2.61 4.74
C CYS A 319 -2.21 -2.35 6.09
N GLY A 320 -2.98 -2.22 7.18
CA GLY A 320 -2.44 -2.11 8.54
C GLY A 320 -1.77 -3.41 9.00
N ILE A 321 -2.38 -4.55 8.69
CA ILE A 321 -1.78 -5.86 8.93
C ILE A 321 -0.47 -5.99 8.15
N PHE A 322 -0.39 -5.53 6.91
CA PHE A 322 0.88 -5.52 6.16
C PHE A 322 1.94 -4.63 6.80
N ALA A 323 1.56 -3.45 7.30
CA ALA A 323 2.49 -2.53 7.95
C ALA A 323 3.15 -3.14 9.21
N ILE A 324 2.46 -4.08 9.88
CA ILE A 324 2.96 -4.74 11.10
C ILE A 324 3.63 -6.08 10.80
N PHE A 325 2.98 -6.91 9.98
CA PHE A 325 3.28 -8.34 9.82
C PHE A 325 3.99 -8.72 8.52
N GLN A 326 4.49 -7.77 7.74
CA GLN A 326 5.34 -8.12 6.60
C GLN A 326 6.81 -8.38 7.01
N PRO A 327 7.53 -9.32 6.36
CA PRO A 327 8.92 -9.70 6.69
C PRO A 327 9.94 -8.56 6.70
N TYR A 328 9.75 -7.55 5.85
CA TYR A 328 10.66 -6.41 5.73
C TYR A 328 9.89 -5.09 5.88
N ALA A 329 9.12 -4.97 6.97
CA ALA A 329 8.33 -3.78 7.28
C ALA A 329 9.24 -2.54 7.41
N ASN A 330 8.77 -1.43 6.87
CA ASN A 330 9.42 -0.13 6.98
C ASN A 330 8.44 0.94 7.44
N VAL A 331 8.97 2.07 7.89
CA VAL A 331 8.16 3.20 8.37
C VAL A 331 7.25 3.78 7.27
N GLY A 332 7.61 3.60 6.00
CA GLY A 332 6.77 3.98 4.87
C GLY A 332 5.46 3.20 4.79
N ASP A 333 5.44 1.93 5.20
CA ASP A 333 4.22 1.12 5.27
C ASP A 333 3.27 1.65 6.35
N ALA A 334 3.82 2.02 7.51
CA ALA A 334 3.05 2.65 8.59
C ALA A 334 2.50 4.01 8.14
N GLY A 335 3.33 4.84 7.49
CA GLY A 335 2.90 6.13 6.91
C GLY A 335 1.78 5.97 5.87
N PHE A 336 1.89 4.95 5.01
CA PHE A 336 0.86 4.61 4.03
C PHE A 336 -0.46 4.22 4.70
N TRP A 337 -0.43 3.33 5.67
CA TRP A 337 -1.64 2.91 6.40
C TRP A 337 -2.28 4.06 7.19
N LEU A 338 -1.49 4.87 7.91
CA LEU A 338 -1.98 6.07 8.62
C LEU A 338 -2.66 7.05 7.65
N SER A 339 -2.13 7.17 6.43
CA SER A 339 -2.77 7.98 5.39
C SER A 339 -4.14 7.42 4.98
N LEU A 340 -4.28 6.09 4.86
CA LEU A 340 -5.57 5.46 4.59
C LEU A 340 -6.58 5.66 5.72
N LEU A 341 -6.12 5.62 6.99
CA LEU A 341 -6.99 5.87 8.15
C LEU A 341 -7.60 7.26 8.19
N SER A 342 -6.96 8.26 7.57
CA SER A 342 -7.52 9.62 7.48
C SER A 342 -8.86 9.67 6.74
N MET A 343 -9.15 8.69 5.86
CA MET A 343 -10.45 8.56 5.18
C MET A 343 -11.60 8.27 6.16
N TYR A 344 -11.29 7.79 7.36
CA TYR A 344 -12.26 7.48 8.40
C TYR A 344 -12.38 8.60 9.45
N GLY A 345 -12.08 9.85 9.06
CA GLY A 345 -12.27 11.08 9.86
C GLY A 345 -13.53 11.09 10.76
N HIS A 346 -14.64 10.60 10.22
CA HIS A 346 -15.94 10.54 10.90
C HIS A 346 -16.02 9.56 12.10
N VAL A 347 -15.05 8.65 12.24
CA VAL A 347 -14.97 7.63 13.31
C VAL A 347 -14.10 8.10 14.49
N HIS A 348 -13.02 8.85 14.23
CA HIS A 348 -11.95 9.17 15.20
C HIS A 348 -12.43 9.75 16.52
N GLU A 349 -13.45 10.61 16.53
CA GLU A 349 -13.98 11.20 17.78
C GLU A 349 -14.48 10.14 18.78
N ARG A 350 -14.88 8.92 18.34
CA ARG A 350 -15.38 7.88 19.26
C ARG A 350 -14.27 7.18 20.05
N GLU A 351 -13.06 7.11 19.50
CA GLU A 351 -11.94 6.45 20.16
C GLU A 351 -11.47 7.24 21.39
N TYR A 352 -11.44 8.58 21.29
CA TYR A 352 -11.08 9.45 22.41
C TYR A 352 -12.01 9.28 23.63
N TYR A 353 -13.32 9.15 23.43
CA TYR A 353 -14.26 8.99 24.54
C TYR A 353 -14.18 7.61 25.21
N ASN A 354 -13.91 6.55 24.44
CA ASN A 354 -13.80 5.19 25.00
C ASN A 354 -12.43 4.94 25.68
N LEU A 355 -11.34 5.57 25.23
CA LEU A 355 -10.05 5.49 25.94
C LEU A 355 -10.05 6.29 27.26
N SER A 356 -10.90 7.32 27.38
CA SER A 356 -11.04 8.14 28.59
C SER A 356 -11.99 7.57 29.66
N LEU A 357 -12.61 6.40 29.44
CA LEU A 357 -13.51 5.76 30.39
C LEU A 357 -13.06 4.30 30.63
N PRO A 358 -12.36 4.07 31.75
CA PRO A 358 -13.09 3.72 32.97
C PRO A 358 -12.52 4.44 34.21
N LEU A 359 -12.93 5.69 34.44
CA LEU A 359 -12.74 6.32 35.75
C LEU A 359 -14.02 6.93 36.34
N ASN A 360 -15.15 6.95 35.62
CA ASN A 360 -16.39 7.57 36.10
C ASN A 360 -17.67 6.71 36.00
N SER A 361 -17.58 5.42 35.66
CA SER A 361 -18.77 4.53 35.65
C SER A 361 -19.20 4.03 37.04
N ALA A 362 -18.63 4.56 38.14
CA ALA A 362 -19.02 4.19 39.50
C ALA A 362 -20.14 5.05 40.12
N ASN A 363 -20.64 6.11 39.47
CA ASN A 363 -21.57 7.07 40.11
C ASN A 363 -22.85 7.41 39.32
N LEU A 364 -23.36 6.49 38.49
CA LEU A 364 -24.68 6.65 37.88
C LEU A 364 -25.57 5.44 38.17
N SER A 365 -25.73 5.14 39.46
CA SER A 365 -26.82 4.32 39.99
C SER A 365 -27.42 4.98 41.23
N SER A 366 -28.17 6.07 41.05
CA SER A 366 -29.24 6.48 41.99
C SER A 366 -29.98 7.74 41.51
N SER A 367 -31.14 7.53 40.88
CA SER A 367 -32.36 8.37 41.01
C SER A 367 -33.41 7.85 40.01
N SER A 368 -34.25 6.90 40.45
CA SER A 368 -35.72 7.10 40.68
C SER A 368 -36.50 7.40 39.39
N VAL A 369 -37.24 6.46 38.78
CA VAL A 369 -38.58 6.00 39.18
C VAL A 369 -39.35 7.03 40.03
N SER A 370 -40.20 7.84 39.40
CA SER A 370 -41.66 7.88 39.69
C SER A 370 -42.36 9.07 38.99
N ARG A 371 -43.54 8.75 38.43
CA ARG A 371 -44.63 9.57 37.85
C ARG A 371 -44.47 10.05 36.41
#